data_AF-D7AA75-F1
#
_entry.id   AF-D7AA75-F1
#
_cell.length_a   1.000
_cell.length_b   1.000
_cell.length_c   1.000
_cell.angle_alpha   90.00
_cell.angle_beta   90.00
_cell.angle_gamma   90.00
#
_symmetry.space_group_name_H-M   'P 1'
#
loop_
_entity.id
_entity.type
_entity.pdbx_description
1 polymer ?
#
loop_
_entity_poly.entity_id
_entity_poly.type
_entity_poly.pdbx_seq_one_letter_code
_entity_poly.pdbx_strand_id
1 'polypeptide(L)' 'MPGKLEKPLARPIVLKSNPPRTLDTLLSAVEFLNAGTCPDRAEIDSTLDQLMAAASSGEPAVIEAVTSRLEHLLRQRGMT' A
#
# COMPACT_ATOMS: atom_id res chain seq x y z
N MET A 1 -14.39 35.01 5.06
CA MET A 1 -15.05 33.73 5.41
C MET A 1 -14.03 32.63 5.13
N PRO A 2 -13.41 32.00 6.14
CA PRO A 2 -12.50 30.89 5.88
C PRO A 2 -13.34 29.67 5.45
N GLY A 3 -13.10 29.18 4.23
CA GLY A 3 -13.79 28.03 3.67
C GLY A 3 -13.54 26.81 4.56
N LYS A 4 -14.63 26.28 5.14
CA LYS A 4 -14.60 24.96 5.75
C LYS A 4 -14.14 23.98 4.67
N LEU A 5 -13.07 23.23 4.94
CA LEU A 5 -12.70 22.06 4.15
C LEU A 5 -13.86 21.06 4.26
N GLU A 6 -14.77 21.09 3.30
CA GLU A 6 -15.91 20.17 3.23
C GLU A 6 -15.38 18.78 2.87
N LYS A 7 -15.29 17.93 3.91
CA LYS A 7 -14.85 16.52 3.91
C LYS A 7 -13.32 16.32 3.90
N PRO A 8 -12.81 15.36 4.70
CA PRO A 8 -11.45 14.88 4.51
C PRO A 8 -11.32 14.33 3.09
N LEU A 9 -10.34 14.84 2.33
CA LEU A 9 -10.00 14.36 0.99
C LEU A 9 -9.63 12.87 1.00
N ALA A 10 -9.18 12.37 2.15
CA ALA A 10 -8.91 10.96 2.38
C ALA A 10 -10.16 10.26 2.92
N ARG A 11 -10.75 9.38 2.10
CA ARG A 11 -11.70 8.39 2.61
C ARG A 11 -10.91 7.43 3.53
N PRO A 12 -11.43 7.08 4.72
CA PRO A 12 -10.77 6.11 5.58
C PRO A 12 -10.70 4.77 4.85
N ILE A 13 -9.47 4.33 4.54
CA ILE A 13 -9.21 2.99 4.01
C ILE A 13 -9.31 2.03 5.20
N VAL A 14 -10.39 1.25 5.24
CA VAL A 14 -10.57 0.22 6.27
C VAL A 14 -10.05 -1.10 5.73
N LEU A 15 -8.87 -1.51 6.19
CA LEU A 15 -8.31 -2.82 5.87
C LEU A 15 -9.12 -3.89 6.62
N LYS A 16 -9.93 -4.64 5.88
CA LYS A 16 -10.70 -5.79 6.39
C LYS A 16 -9.89 -7.11 6.36
N SER A 17 -8.56 -7.02 6.30
CA SER A 17 -7.60 -8.14 6.33
C SER A 17 -6.82 -8.12 7.65
N ASN A 18 -5.79 -8.97 7.79
CA ASN A 18 -4.84 -8.94 8.90
C ASN A 18 -4.10 -7.58 8.95
N PRO A 19 -4.53 -6.62 9.80
CA PRO A 19 -4.15 -5.21 9.64
C PRO A 19 -2.66 -4.93 9.89
N PRO A 20 -1.99 -5.52 10.91
CA PRO A 20 -0.58 -5.27 11.20
C PRO A 20 0.31 -5.60 10.00
N ARG A 21 0.18 -6.82 9.46
CA ARG A 21 0.98 -7.31 8.33
C ARG A 21 0.84 -6.42 7.09
N THR A 22 -0.40 -6.04 6.77
CA THR A 22 -0.69 -5.24 5.58
C THR A 22 -0.09 -3.84 5.71
N LEU A 23 -0.18 -3.23 6.90
CA LEU A 23 0.39 -1.91 7.17
C LEU A 23 1.92 -1.93 7.18
N ASP A 24 2.53 -2.93 7.82
CA ASP A 24 4.00 -3.08 7.86
C ASP A 24 4.57 -3.20 6.44
N THR A 25 3.94 -4.04 5.60
CA THR A 25 4.32 -4.20 4.19
C THR A 25 4.21 -2.89 3.42
N LEU A 26 3.15 -2.12 3.68
CA LEU A 26 2.92 -0.82 3.05
C LEU A 26 4.01 0.19 3.44
N LEU A 27 4.35 0.25 4.73
CA LEU A 27 5.42 1.12 5.25
C LEU A 27 6.76 0.75 4.63
N SER A 28 7.13 -0.54 4.60
CA SER A 28 8.36 -1.00 3.97
C SER A 28 8.43 -0.67 2.47
N ALA A 29 7.30 -0.77 1.76
CA ALA A 29 7.24 -0.37 0.35
C ALA A 29 7.43 1.15 0.16
N VAL A 30 6.86 1.98 1.02
CA VAL A 30 7.05 3.44 0.98
C VAL A 30 8.51 3.80 1.29
N GLU A 31 9.13 3.14 2.27
CA GLU A 31 10.55 3.31 2.59
C GLU A 31 11.44 2.95 1.41
N PHE A 32 11.17 1.82 0.75
CA PHE A 32 11.86 1.40 -0.46
C PHE A 32 11.79 2.47 -1.56
N LEU A 33 10.59 3.00 -1.83
CA LEU A 33 10.39 4.02 -2.86
C LEU A 33 11.09 5.34 -2.50
N ASN A 34 11.16 5.68 -1.22
CA ASN A 34 11.81 6.89 -0.72
C ASN A 34 13.35 6.78 -0.71
N ALA A 35 13.91 5.57 -0.66
CA ALA A 35 15.36 5.33 -0.71
C ALA A 35 16.01 5.74 -2.06
N GLY A 36 15.22 6.12 -3.07
CA GLY A 36 15.68 6.98 -4.17
C GLY A 36 16.47 6.31 -5.29
N THR A 37 16.87 5.05 -5.17
CA THR A 37 17.65 4.35 -6.20
C THR A 37 17.16 2.92 -6.41
N CYS A 38 16.10 2.72 -7.19
CA CYS A 38 15.75 1.39 -7.68
C CYS A 38 15.12 1.39 -9.08
N PRO A 39 15.60 0.56 -10.02
CA PRO A 39 15.03 0.41 -11.35
C PRO A 39 13.60 -0.17 -11.33
N ASP A 40 13.24 -0.88 -10.26
CA ASP A 40 11.96 -1.57 -10.11
C ASP A 40 10.88 -0.75 -9.39
N ARG A 41 11.12 0.57 -9.25
CA ARG A 41 10.18 1.51 -8.61
C ARG A 41 8.76 1.38 -9.16
N ALA A 42 8.63 1.24 -10.49
CA ALA A 42 7.35 1.17 -11.17
C ALA A 42 6.54 -0.09 -10.81
N GLU A 43 7.19 -1.22 -10.53
CA GLU A 43 6.49 -2.46 -10.18
C GLU A 43 5.92 -2.37 -8.76
N ILE A 44 6.69 -1.81 -7.82
CA ILE A 44 6.23 -1.61 -6.43
C ILE A 44 5.15 -0.53 -6.37
N ASP A 45 5.31 0.56 -7.12
CA ASP A 45 4.33 1.64 -7.22
C ASP A 45 2.98 1.12 -7.77
N SER A 46 3.03 0.35 -8.88
CA SER A 46 1.82 -0.28 -9.43
C SER A 46 1.18 -1.30 -8.48
N THR A 47 1.98 -2.02 -7.69
CA THR A 47 1.46 -2.97 -6.71
C THR A 47 0.82 -2.26 -5.52
N LEU A 48 1.33 -1.10 -5.11
CA LEU A 48 0.71 -0.23 -4.10
C LEU A 48 -0.63 0.34 -4.58
N ASP A 49 -0.70 0.78 -5.85
CA ASP A 49 -1.97 1.22 -6.44
C ASP A 49 -3.03 0.11 -6.43
N GLN A 50 -2.62 -1.12 -6.75
CA GLN A 50 -3.50 -2.31 -6.65
C GLN A 50 -3.95 -2.57 -5.21
N LEU A 51 -3.07 -2.33 -4.22
CA LEU A 51 -3.42 -2.51 -2.81
C LEU A 51 -4.42 -1.45 -2.35
N MET A 52 -4.26 -0.20 -2.77
CA MET A 52 -5.21 0.88 -2.48
C MET A 52 -6.57 0.64 -3.15
N ALA A 53 -6.57 0.14 -4.39
CA ALA A 53 -7.79 -0.25 -5.10
C ALA A 53 -8.50 -1.42 -4.39
N ALA A 54 -7.74 -2.45 -3.99
CA ALA A 54 -8.26 -3.60 -3.24
C ALA A 54 -8.85 -3.15 -1.89
N ALA A 55 -8.16 -2.29 -1.17
CA ALA A 55 -8.64 -1.77 0.10
C ALA A 55 -9.91 -0.89 -0.05
N SER A 56 -10.05 -0.20 -1.18
CA SER A 56 -11.26 0.55 -1.53
C SER A 56 -12.44 -0.34 -1.92
N SER A 57 -12.17 -1.51 -2.54
CA SER A 57 -13.21 -2.51 -2.84
C SER A 57 -13.74 -3.21 -1.58
N GLY A 58 -12.92 -3.28 -0.54
CA GLY A 58 -13.26 -3.94 0.72
C GLY A 58 -13.24 -5.47 0.67
N GLU A 59 -12.64 -6.07 -0.37
CA GLU A 59 -12.48 -7.51 -0.53
C GLU A 59 -11.21 -8.02 0.19
N PRO A 60 -11.33 -8.76 1.31
CA PRO A 60 -10.17 -9.17 2.11
C PRO A 60 -9.19 -10.08 1.35
N ALA A 61 -9.71 -10.99 0.52
CA ALA A 61 -8.89 -11.94 -0.24
C ALA A 61 -7.98 -11.22 -1.25
N VAL A 62 -8.47 -10.15 -1.87
CA VAL A 62 -7.69 -9.35 -2.82
C VAL A 62 -6.60 -8.56 -2.08
N ILE A 63 -6.94 -7.99 -0.92
CA ILE A 63 -5.96 -7.30 -0.07
C ILE A 63 -4.84 -8.26 0.34
N GLU A 64 -5.15 -9.48 0.78
CA GLU A 64 -4.15 -10.48 1.17
C GLU A 64 -3.28 -10.94 -0.01
N ALA A 65 -3.87 -11.15 -1.19
CA ALA A 65 -3.14 -11.55 -2.38
C ALA A 65 -2.15 -10.46 -2.82
N VAL A 66 -2.59 -9.20 -2.88
CA VAL A 66 -1.74 -8.07 -3.26
C VAL A 66 -0.67 -7.81 -2.19
N THR A 67 -1.01 -7.90 -0.91
CA THR A 67 -0.05 -7.78 0.19
C THR A 67 1.05 -8.85 0.09
N SER A 68 0.67 -10.11 -0.16
CA SER A 68 1.64 -11.21 -0.29
C SER A 68 2.56 -11.02 -1.51
N ARG A 69 2.02 -10.48 -2.61
CA ARG A 69 2.82 -10.11 -3.79
C ARG A 69 3.81 -9.00 -3.44
N LEU A 70 3.36 -7.96 -2.74
CA LEU A 70 4.22 -6.84 -2.35
C LEU A 70 5.33 -7.28 -1.39
N GLU A 71 5.01 -8.13 -0.41
CA GLU A 71 6.04 -8.75 0.46
C GLU A 71 7.06 -9.55 -0.33
N HIS A 72 6.61 -10.35 -1.31
CA HIS A 72 7.53 -11.13 -2.14
C HIS A 72 8.47 -10.23 -2.93
N LEU A 73 7.94 -9.15 -3.51
CA LEU A 73 8.71 -8.14 -4.22
C LEU A 73 9.74 -7.44 -3.32
N LEU A 74 9.37 -7.12 -2.09
CA LEU A 74 10.30 -6.50 -1.13
C LEU A 74 11.39 -7.49 -0.68
N ARG A 75 11.01 -8.74 -0.37
CA ARG A 75 11.95 -9.82 0.01
C ARG A 75 13.02 -10.08 -1.03
N GLN A 76 12.62 -10.16 -2.30
CA GLN A 76 13.55 -10.35 -3.41
C GLN A 76 14.61 -9.24 -3.49
N ARG A 77 14.32 -8.07 -2.92
CA ARG A 77 15.15 -6.87 -2.96
C ARG A 77 15.90 -6.63 -1.66
N GLY A 78 15.92 -7.62 -0.76
CA GLY A 78 16.62 -7.54 0.53
C GLY A 78 15.90 -6.71 1.58
N MET A 79 14.64 -6.37 1.35
CA MET A 79 13.77 -5.73 2.33
C MET A 79 12.81 -6.74 2.92
N THR A 80 13.02 -7.10 4.19
CA THR A 80 12.05 -7.64 5.18
C THR A 80 12.79 -8.00 6.45
#